data_AF-A0A523NZ93-F1
#
_entry.id   AF-A0A523NZ93-F1
#
_cell.length_a   1.000
_cell.length_b   1.000
_cell.length_c   1.000
_cell.angle_alpha   90.00
_cell.angle_beta   90.00
_cell.angle_gamma   90.00
#
_symmetry.space_group_name_H-M   'P 1'
#
loop_
_entity.id
_entity.type
_entity.pdbx_description
1 polymer ?
#
loop_
_entity_poly.entity_id
_entity_poly.type
_entity_poly.pdbx_seq_one_letter_code
_entity_poly.pdbx_strand_id
1 'polypeptide(L)'
;MTRPLRLEYPGALYHLSARGNAQQDICLTNEDRERFLTLLGREVEQQRWRCYAYCLMSNHYHLLIETPEANLVAGMRRLNRHYTQGFNKRHRRVGHLFQGRYKSIMVEKDSYLLELCRYIPLNPVRAGMVAEARAWPWSS
;
A
#
# COMPACT_ATOMS: atom_id res chain seq x y z
N MET A 1 3.95 25.52 -1.19
CA MET A 1 4.89 24.64 -1.91
C MET A 1 4.16 23.93 -3.05
N THR A 2 4.73 23.96 -4.24
CA THR A 2 4.21 23.26 -5.43
C THR A 2 4.25 21.76 -5.18
N ARG A 3 3.13 21.06 -5.42
CA ARG A 3 3.05 19.61 -5.22
C ARG A 3 3.85 18.90 -6.32
N PRO A 4 4.80 18.00 -5.98
CA PRO A 4 5.49 17.19 -6.98
C PRO A 4 4.49 16.38 -7.81
N LEU A 5 4.72 16.34 -9.13
CA LEU A 5 3.97 15.48 -10.03
C LEU A 5 4.24 14.01 -9.68
N ARG A 6 3.21 13.17 -9.76
CA ARG A 6 3.42 11.72 -9.77
C ARG A 6 3.73 11.35 -11.20
N LEU A 7 4.99 11.04 -11.47
CA LEU A 7 5.41 10.51 -12.76
C LEU A 7 4.75 9.13 -12.92
N GLU A 8 4.09 8.94 -14.05
CA GLU A 8 3.54 7.66 -14.46
C GLU A 8 3.89 7.42 -15.94
N TYR A 9 4.52 6.28 -16.21
CA TYR A 9 4.84 5.83 -17.56
C TYR A 9 4.74 4.30 -17.66
N PRO A 10 4.54 3.74 -18.87
CA PRO A 10 4.43 2.30 -19.08
C PRO A 10 5.66 1.53 -18.58
N GLY A 11 5.42 0.46 -17.81
CA GLY A 11 6.47 -0.42 -17.27
C GLY A 11 7.23 0.16 -16.07
N ALA A 12 6.79 1.27 -15.50
CA ALA A 12 7.39 1.84 -14.30
C ALA A 12 7.12 0.98 -13.05
N LEU A 13 8.12 0.92 -12.16
CA LEU A 13 8.07 0.19 -10.89
C LEU A 13 8.08 1.18 -9.72
N TYR A 14 7.22 0.95 -8.73
CA TYR A 14 7.01 1.86 -7.61
C TYR A 14 7.00 1.16 -6.26
N HIS A 15 7.71 1.76 -5.30
CA HIS A 15 7.47 1.56 -3.89
C HIS A 15 6.43 2.56 -3.39
N LEU A 16 5.28 2.05 -3.01
CA LEU A 16 4.13 2.84 -2.56
C LEU A 16 3.97 2.71 -1.06
N SER A 17 3.57 3.80 -0.41
CA SER A 17 3.14 3.77 0.99
C SER A 17 2.08 4.82 1.31
N ALA A 18 1.17 4.49 2.22
CA ALA A 18 0.29 5.49 2.84
C ALA A 18 0.16 5.19 4.34
N ARG A 19 0.13 6.25 5.14
CA ARG A 19 0.07 6.20 6.60
C ARG A 19 -1.21 6.85 7.12
N GLY A 20 -1.74 6.31 8.21
CA GLY A 20 -2.93 6.80 8.89
C GLY A 20 -2.74 8.22 9.42
N ASN A 21 -3.79 9.03 9.33
CA ASN A 21 -3.82 10.40 9.81
C ASN A 21 -3.39 10.47 11.27
N ALA A 22 -2.52 11.42 11.64
CA ALA A 22 -1.91 11.46 12.99
C ALA A 22 -1.22 10.15 13.43
N GLN A 23 -0.76 9.33 12.48
CA GLN A 23 -0.15 8.01 12.70
C GLN A 23 -1.08 6.95 13.31
N GLN A 24 -2.38 7.22 13.30
CA GLN A 24 -3.39 6.29 13.78
C GLN A 24 -3.42 4.99 12.96
N ASP A 25 -3.98 3.95 13.57
CA ASP A 25 -4.22 2.70 12.87
C ASP A 25 -5.19 2.87 11.69
N ILE A 26 -4.79 2.29 10.56
CA ILE A 26 -5.58 2.13 9.35
C ILE A 26 -6.28 0.76 9.32
N CYS A 27 -5.88 -0.18 10.16
CA CYS A 27 -6.48 -1.50 10.33
C CYS A 27 -6.66 -1.77 11.83
N LEU A 28 -7.91 -1.86 12.30
CA LEU A 28 -8.22 -2.15 13.71
C LEU A 28 -8.45 -3.64 13.95
N THR A 29 -8.75 -4.39 12.89
CA THR A 29 -9.06 -5.82 12.92
C THR A 29 -8.48 -6.52 11.70
N ASN A 30 -8.47 -7.85 11.74
CA ASN A 30 -8.09 -8.68 10.60
C ASN A 30 -9.07 -8.51 9.41
N GLU A 31 -10.35 -8.31 9.68
CA GLU A 31 -11.35 -8.02 8.64
C GLU A 31 -11.00 -6.75 7.85
N ASP A 32 -10.43 -5.73 8.50
CA ASP A 32 -10.00 -4.52 7.80
C ASP A 32 -8.85 -4.82 6.83
N ARG A 33 -7.92 -5.70 7.23
CA ARG A 33 -6.79 -6.12 6.39
C ARG A 33 -7.25 -6.98 5.21
N GLU A 34 -8.15 -7.93 5.44
CA GLU A 34 -8.76 -8.76 4.40
C GLU A 34 -9.51 -7.91 3.37
N ARG A 35 -10.27 -6.90 3.83
CA ARG A 35 -10.96 -5.95 2.94
C ARG A 35 -9.98 -5.11 2.14
N PHE A 36 -8.90 -4.63 2.74
CA PHE A 36 -7.85 -3.92 1.99
C PHE A 36 -7.24 -4.82 0.91
N LEU A 37 -6.84 -6.04 1.27
CA LEU A 37 -6.22 -6.98 0.33
C LEU A 37 -7.18 -7.37 -0.80
N THR A 38 -8.46 -7.53 -0.50
CA THR A 38 -9.50 -7.76 -1.51
C THR A 38 -9.59 -6.59 -2.50
N LEU A 39 -9.58 -5.34 -2.00
CA LEU A 39 -9.60 -4.15 -2.85
C LEU A 39 -8.30 -4.00 -3.66
N LEU A 40 -7.15 -4.29 -3.04
CA LEU A 40 -5.86 -4.29 -3.72
C LEU A 40 -5.84 -5.30 -4.86
N GLY A 41 -6.26 -6.55 -4.62
CA GLY A 41 -6.33 -7.58 -5.65
C GLY A 41 -7.21 -7.16 -6.84
N ARG A 42 -8.38 -6.57 -6.56
CA ARG A 42 -9.25 -6.03 -7.61
C ARG A 42 -8.58 -4.94 -8.44
N GLU A 43 -7.87 -4.00 -7.81
CA GLU A 43 -7.17 -2.94 -8.55
C GLU A 43 -5.97 -3.49 -9.33
N VAL A 44 -5.26 -4.48 -8.79
CA VAL A 44 -4.18 -5.18 -9.49
C VAL A 44 -4.71 -5.84 -10.76
N GLU A 45 -5.83 -6.55 -10.70
CA GLU A 45 -6.47 -7.16 -11.86
C GLU A 45 -7.01 -6.10 -12.85
N GLN A 46 -7.80 -5.15 -12.36
CA GLN A 46 -8.46 -4.14 -13.21
C GLN A 46 -7.47 -3.22 -13.92
N GLN A 47 -6.33 -2.92 -13.30
CA GLN A 47 -5.31 -2.05 -13.87
C GLN A 47 -4.16 -2.83 -14.52
N ARG A 48 -4.25 -4.17 -14.52
CA ARG A 48 -3.20 -5.08 -15.02
C ARG A 48 -1.85 -4.85 -14.37
N TRP A 49 -1.84 -4.44 -13.11
CA TRP A 49 -0.60 -4.23 -12.38
C TRP A 49 0.09 -5.56 -12.09
N ARG A 50 1.41 -5.50 -11.88
CA ARG A 50 2.15 -6.60 -11.28
C ARG A 50 2.51 -6.19 -9.85
N CYS A 51 2.05 -6.98 -8.89
CA CYS A 51 2.39 -6.80 -7.48
C CYS A 51 3.51 -7.75 -7.10
N TYR A 52 4.70 -7.22 -6.83
CA TYR A 52 5.87 -8.01 -6.46
C TYR A 52 5.93 -8.30 -4.96
N ALA A 53 5.49 -7.35 -4.14
CA ALA A 53 5.46 -7.50 -2.70
C ALA A 53 4.42 -6.56 -2.08
N TYR A 54 3.83 -6.98 -0.96
CA TYR A 54 3.00 -6.11 -0.12
C TYR A 54 3.24 -6.38 1.36
N CYS A 55 2.97 -5.38 2.19
CA CYS A 55 2.90 -5.52 3.63
C CYS A 55 1.91 -4.51 4.21
N LEU A 56 0.90 -4.99 4.92
CA LEU A 56 0.00 -4.16 5.72
C LEU A 56 0.44 -4.17 7.17
N MET A 57 0.78 -2.99 7.69
CA MET A 57 1.01 -2.74 9.11
C MET A 57 -0.30 -2.30 9.77
N SER A 58 -0.29 -1.99 11.07
CA SER A 58 -1.50 -1.44 11.72
C SER A 58 -1.83 -0.03 11.25
N ASN A 59 -0.83 0.85 11.09
CA ASN A 59 -1.01 2.27 10.76
C ASN A 59 -0.52 2.70 9.37
N HIS A 60 0.03 1.80 8.56
CA HIS A 60 0.44 2.09 7.19
C HIS A 60 0.53 0.81 6.34
N TYR A 61 0.73 0.96 5.04
CA TYR A 61 1.05 -0.16 4.15
C TYR A 61 2.25 0.17 3.28
N HIS A 62 2.87 -0.88 2.74
CA HIS A 62 3.88 -0.83 1.69
C HIS A 62 3.48 -1.75 0.54
N LEU A 63 3.59 -1.26 -0.71
CA LEU A 63 3.34 -2.03 -1.93
C LEU A 63 4.51 -1.85 -2.90
N LEU A 64 4.86 -2.90 -3.63
CA LEU A 64 5.81 -2.86 -4.74
C LEU A 64 5.07 -3.23 -6.02
N ILE A 65 4.75 -2.22 -6.81
CA ILE A 65 3.84 -2.33 -7.96
C ILE A 65 4.57 -1.91 -9.23
N GLU A 66 4.55 -2.75 -10.25
CA GLU A 66 4.84 -2.34 -11.64
C GLU A 66 3.53 -2.09 -12.38
N THR A 67 3.47 -0.98 -13.11
CA THR A 67 2.30 -0.60 -13.91
C THR A 67 2.64 -0.73 -15.40
N PRO A 68 2.08 -1.72 -16.12
CA PRO A 68 2.32 -1.84 -17.56
C PRO A 68 1.84 -0.63 -18.36
N GLU A 69 0.83 0.07 -17.86
CA GLU A 69 0.31 1.33 -18.40
C GLU A 69 0.47 2.46 -17.38
N ALA A 70 0.36 3.72 -17.81
CA ALA A 70 0.45 4.89 -16.94
C ALA A 70 -0.85 5.13 -16.15
N ASN A 71 -1.26 4.16 -15.33
CA ASN A 71 -2.56 4.12 -14.65
C ASN A 71 -2.46 4.02 -13.11
N LEU A 72 -1.26 4.24 -12.55
CA LEU A 72 -1.00 4.17 -11.11
C LEU A 72 -1.92 5.10 -10.32
N VAL A 73 -2.02 6.37 -10.77
CA VAL A 73 -2.75 7.40 -10.03
C VAL A 73 -4.23 7.07 -9.94
N ALA A 74 -4.82 6.58 -11.03
CA ALA A 74 -6.22 6.20 -11.09
C ALA A 74 -6.53 5.03 -10.14
N GLY A 75 -5.74 3.96 -10.19
CA GLY A 75 -5.93 2.78 -9.33
C GLY A 75 -5.74 3.10 -7.85
N MET A 76 -4.66 3.81 -7.49
CA MET A 76 -4.40 4.13 -6.08
C MET A 76 -5.43 5.10 -5.49
N ARG A 77 -6.02 5.97 -6.32
CA ARG A 77 -7.14 6.83 -5.91
C ARG A 77 -8.36 5.98 -5.57
N ARG A 78 -8.72 4.99 -6.39
CA ARG A 78 -9.85 4.10 -6.11
C ARG A 78 -9.60 3.21 -4.90
N LEU A 79 -8.43 2.56 -4.82
CA LEU A 79 -8.03 1.73 -3.68
C LEU A 79 -8.21 2.46 -2.34
N ASN A 80 -7.52 3.59 -2.19
CA ASN A 80 -7.54 4.33 -0.92
C ASN A 80 -8.92 4.92 -0.62
N ARG A 81 -9.67 5.36 -1.64
CA ARG A 81 -11.02 5.91 -1.46
C ARG A 81 -11.99 4.84 -0.99
N HIS A 82 -12.07 3.70 -1.68
CA HIS A 82 -12.97 2.61 -1.32
C HIS A 82 -12.62 2.04 0.06
N TYR A 83 -11.34 1.87 0.35
CA TYR A 83 -10.92 1.42 1.67
C TYR A 83 -11.32 2.40 2.77
N THR A 84 -11.02 3.70 2.60
CA THR A 84 -11.39 4.74 3.58
C THR A 84 -12.89 4.79 3.83
N GLN A 85 -13.71 4.71 2.77
CA GLN A 85 -15.17 4.73 2.87
C GLN A 85 -15.70 3.51 3.63
N GLY A 86 -15.20 2.31 3.30
CA GLY A 86 -15.58 1.07 4.00
C GLY A 86 -15.17 1.09 5.46
N PHE A 87 -13.93 1.49 5.75
CA PHE A 87 -13.40 1.61 7.11
C PHE A 87 -14.21 2.61 7.95
N ASN A 88 -14.46 3.81 7.43
CA ASN A 88 -15.22 4.83 8.13
C ASN A 88 -16.66 4.39 8.42
N LYS A 89 -17.32 3.73 7.46
CA LYS A 89 -18.67 3.17 7.65
C LYS A 89 -18.67 2.10 8.75
N ARG A 90 -17.72 1.17 8.72
CA ARG A 90 -17.65 0.04 9.66
C ARG A 90 -17.37 0.50 11.09
N HIS A 91 -16.48 1.47 11.24
CA HIS A 91 -16.02 1.97 12.54
C HIS A 91 -16.75 3.23 13.01
N ARG A 92 -17.82 3.64 12.31
CA ARG A 92 -18.60 4.87 12.59
C ARG A 92 -17.73 6.13 12.71
N ARG A 93 -16.72 6.23 11.84
CA ARG A 93 -15.78 7.35 11.80
C ARG A 93 -16.11 8.31 10.67
N VAL A 94 -15.65 9.56 10.83
CA VAL A 94 -15.72 10.60 9.80
C VAL A 94 -14.33 11.18 9.55
N GLY A 95 -14.17 11.85 8.41
CA GLY A 95 -12.91 12.50 8.04
C GLY A 95 -11.89 11.57 7.37
N HIS A 96 -10.64 12.02 7.35
CA HIS A 96 -9.55 11.35 6.63
C HIS A 96 -8.97 10.18 7.42
N LEU A 97 -8.92 9.00 6.78
CA LEU A 97 -8.20 7.85 7.33
C LEU A 97 -6.68 8.00 7.19
N PHE A 98 -6.20 8.40 6.01
CA PHE A 98 -4.79 8.61 5.70
C PHE A 98 -4.37 10.08 5.89
N GLN A 99 -3.08 10.32 6.18
CA GLN A 99 -2.49 11.68 6.35
C GLN A 99 -2.61 12.55 5.09
N GLY A 100 -2.84 11.93 3.94
CA GLY A 100 -2.98 12.60 2.67
C GLY A 100 -2.70 11.66 1.52
N ARG A 101 -2.00 12.18 0.52
CA ARG A 101 -1.58 11.44 -0.67
C ARG A 101 -0.60 10.32 -0.28
N TYR A 102 -0.80 9.12 -0.86
CA TYR A 102 0.23 8.09 -0.82
C TYR A 102 1.55 8.60 -1.41
N LYS A 103 2.66 8.15 -0.83
CA LYS A 103 4.02 8.33 -1.33
C LYS A 103 4.26 7.31 -2.44
N SER A 104 4.97 7.74 -3.48
CA SER A 104 5.31 6.93 -4.65
C SER A 104 6.77 7.19 -4.97
N ILE A 105 7.63 6.22 -4.71
CA ILE A 105 9.06 6.27 -5.02
C ILE A 105 9.27 5.34 -6.20
N MET A 106 9.88 5.85 -7.26
CA MET A 106 10.23 5.05 -8.42
C MET A 106 11.45 4.18 -8.10
N VAL A 107 11.42 2.94 -8.59
CA VAL A 107 12.42 1.91 -8.26
C VAL A 107 13.09 1.46 -9.54
N GLU A 108 14.41 1.43 -9.54
CA GLU A 108 15.19 0.81 -10.61
C GLU A 108 15.04 -0.72 -10.55
N LYS A 109 14.79 -1.36 -11.70
CA LYS A 109 14.41 -2.78 -11.78
C LYS A 109 15.52 -3.78 -11.43
N ASP A 110 16.73 -3.29 -11.20
CA ASP A 110 17.92 -4.13 -11.03
C ASP A 110 18.04 -4.57 -9.55
N SER A 111 19.25 -4.52 -8.98
CA SER A 111 19.55 -4.97 -7.62
C SER A 111 18.59 -4.42 -6.55
N TYR A 112 18.09 -3.19 -6.73
CA TYR A 112 17.20 -2.52 -5.79
C TYR A 112 15.80 -3.16 -5.71
N LEU A 113 15.31 -3.79 -6.78
CA LEU A 113 14.03 -4.51 -6.76
C LEU A 113 14.07 -5.69 -5.78
N LEU A 114 15.13 -6.51 -5.83
CA LEU A 114 15.28 -7.67 -4.94
C LEU A 114 15.42 -7.25 -3.48
N GLU A 115 16.13 -6.14 -3.23
CA GLU A 115 16.24 -5.59 -1.88
C GLU A 115 14.86 -5.17 -1.34
N LEU A 116 14.05 -4.49 -2.15
CA LEU A 116 12.70 -4.08 -1.74
C LEU A 116 11.76 -5.27 -1.53
N CYS A 117 11.84 -6.30 -2.37
CA CYS A 117 11.09 -7.55 -2.17
C CYS A 117 11.41 -8.19 -0.82
N ARG A 118 12.64 -8.08 -0.33
CA ARG A 118 13.02 -8.54 1.03
C ARG A 118 12.62 -7.56 2.12
N TYR A 119 12.81 -6.26 1.87
CA TYR A 119 12.55 -5.22 2.84
C TYR A 119 11.07 -5.17 3.24
N ILE A 120 10.16 -5.26 2.27
CA ILE A 120 8.72 -5.04 2.48
C ILE A 120 8.15 -6.05 3.51
N PRO A 121 8.29 -7.38 3.34
CA PRO A 121 7.79 -8.36 4.30
C PRO A 121 8.53 -8.35 5.65
N LEU A 122 9.73 -7.74 5.72
CA LEU A 122 10.49 -7.60 6.97
C LEU A 122 10.06 -6.38 7.81
N ASN A 123 9.17 -5.52 7.32
CA ASN A 123 8.71 -4.35 8.07
C ASN A 123 8.08 -4.69 9.44
N PRO A 124 7.24 -5.73 9.58
CA PRO A 124 6.68 -6.13 10.87
C PRO A 124 7.74 -6.53 11.90
N VAL A 125 8.80 -7.22 11.45
CA VAL A 125 9.93 -7.61 12.30
C VAL A 125 10.73 -6.37 12.73
N ARG A 126 11.06 -5.49 11.78
CA ARG A 126 11.79 -4.25 12.06
C ARG A 126 11.03 -3.30 12.99
N ALA A 127 9.70 -3.33 12.94
CA ALA A 127 8.84 -2.57 13.83
C ALA A 127 8.59 -3.24 15.19
N GLY A 128 9.17 -4.42 15.45
CA GLY A 128 9.00 -5.17 16.69
C GLY A 128 7.60 -5.76 16.89
N MET A 129 6.80 -5.90 15.83
CA MET A 129 5.44 -6.44 15.91
C MET A 129 5.42 -7.97 16.00
N VAL A 130 6.42 -8.62 15.39
CA VAL A 130 6.62 -10.07 15.39
C VAL A 130 8.11 -10.39 15.42
N ALA A 131 8.50 -11.54 15.95
CA ALA A 131 9.90 -11.98 15.98
C ALA A 131 10.41 -12.42 14.59
N GLU A 132 9.51 -12.95 13.75
CA GLU A 132 9.85 -13.54 12.44
C GLU A 132 8.80 -13.14 11.40
N ALA A 133 9.22 -12.93 10.15
CA ALA A 133 8.33 -12.45 9.08
C ALA A 133 7.14 -13.39 8.82
N ARG A 134 7.34 -14.70 8.91
CA ARG A 134 6.29 -15.73 8.71
C ARG A 134 5.14 -15.63 9.72
N ALA A 135 5.36 -14.97 10.87
CA ALA A 135 4.31 -14.76 11.86
C ALA A 135 3.38 -13.58 11.51
N TRP A 136 3.65 -12.86 10.41
CA TRP A 136 2.81 -11.78 9.92
C TRP A 136 2.09 -12.19 8.62
N PRO A 137 0.82 -12.61 8.68
CA PRO A 137 0.10 -13.11 7.50
C PRO A 137 -0.33 -12.00 6.54
N TRP A 138 -0.08 -10.73 6.88
CA TRP A 138 -0.52 -9.57 6.10
C TRP A 138 0.59 -9.00 5.22
N SER A 139 1.52 -9.86 4.83
CA SER A 139 2.57 -9.59 3.84
C SER A 139 2.72 -10.79 2.88
N SER A 140 3.18 -10.52 1.66
CA SER A 140 3.52 -11.53 0.63
C SER A 140 4.83 -12.24 0.92
#